data_AF-A0A9E4SWA6-F1
#
_entry.id   AF-A0A9E4SWA6-F1
#
_cell.length_a   1.000
_cell.length_b   1.000
_cell.length_c   1.000
_cell.angle_alpha   90.00
_cell.angle_beta   90.00
_cell.angle_gamma   90.00
#
_symmetry.space_group_name_H-M   'P 1'
#
loop_
_entity.id
_entity.type
_entity.pdbx_description
1 polymer ?
#
loop_
_entity_poly.entity_id
_entity_poly.type
_entity_poly.pdbx_seq_one_letter_code
_entity_poly.pdbx_strand_id
1 'polypeptide(L)' 'MRLEGKVALISGGARGMGAAEARLFAMEGASVVIGDLLEEEGRQ' A
#
# COMPACT_ATOMS: atom_id res chain seq x y z
N MET A 1 -15.57 -5.16 -5.15
CA MET A 1 -14.16 -5.44 -4.85
C MET A 1 -14.04 -5.91 -3.41
N ARG A 2 -13.04 -6.74 -3.05
CA ARG A 2 -12.98 -7.41 -1.73
C ARG A 2 -12.63 -6.43 -0.58
N LEU A 3 -11.92 -5.35 -0.88
CA LEU A 3 -11.39 -4.41 0.13
C LEU A 3 -12.06 -3.03 0.10
N GLU A 4 -13.18 -2.90 -0.61
CA GLU A 4 -13.93 -1.66 -0.75
C GLU A 4 -14.23 -1.01 0.62
N GLY A 5 -13.85 0.26 0.76
CA GLY A 5 -14.09 1.05 1.98
C GLY A 5 -13.26 0.62 3.20
N LYS A 6 -12.24 -0.24 3.02
CA LYS A 6 -11.30 -0.59 4.09
C LYS A 6 -10.08 0.33 4.07
N VAL A 7 -9.41 0.41 5.22
CA VAL A 7 -8.09 1.04 5.34
C VAL A 7 -7.05 -0.05 5.59
N ALA A 8 -5.95 -0.04 4.84
CA ALA A 8 -4.86 -0.99 4.97
C ALA A 8 -3.54 -0.26 5.27
N LEU A 9 -2.88 -0.64 6.37
CA LEU A 9 -1.51 -0.22 6.67
C LEU A 9 -0.54 -1.30 6.17
N ILE A 10 0.41 -0.90 5.32
CA ILE A 10 1.42 -1.80 4.77
C ILE A 10 2.80 -1.32 5.22
N SER A 11 3.44 -2.10 6.08
CA SER A 11 4.85 -1.92 6.46
C SER A 11 5.77 -2.46 5.37
N GLY A 12 6.85 -1.76 5.02
CA GLY A 12 7.75 -2.16 3.93
C GLY A 12 7.15 -1.93 2.54
N GLY A 13 6.21 -0.97 2.43
CA GLY A 13 5.41 -0.75 1.22
C GLY A 13 6.10 0.09 0.14
N ALA A 14 7.32 0.59 0.34
CA ALA A 14 7.97 1.47 -0.64
C ALA A 14 8.44 0.73 -1.90
N ARG A 15 8.72 -0.58 -1.81
CA ARG A 15 9.22 -1.38 -2.95
C ARG A 15 8.93 -2.87 -2.82
N GLY A 16 9.28 -3.62 -3.87
CA GLY A 16 9.23 -5.08 -3.87
C GLY A 16 7.79 -5.60 -3.65
N MET A 17 7.66 -6.60 -2.78
CA MET A 17 6.37 -7.21 -2.48
C MET A 17 5.40 -6.19 -1.86
N GLY A 18 5.81 -5.48 -0.80
CA GLY A 18 4.91 -4.54 -0.11
C GLY A 18 4.30 -3.48 -1.03
N ALA A 19 5.06 -2.97 -2.01
CA ALA A 19 4.54 -2.07 -3.04
C ALA A 19 3.54 -2.75 -3.99
N ALA A 20 3.78 -4.02 -4.35
CA ALA A 20 2.84 -4.81 -5.14
C ALA A 20 1.53 -5.08 -4.38
N GLU A 21 1.61 -5.44 -3.10
CA GLU A 21 0.42 -5.59 -2.25
C GLU A 21 -0.33 -4.28 -2.07
N ALA A 22 0.37 -3.15 -1.87
CA ALA A 22 -0.24 -1.83 -1.78
C ALA A 22 -1.04 -1.47 -3.02
N ARG A 23 -0.46 -1.68 -4.21
CA ARG A 23 -1.14 -1.44 -5.49
C ARG A 23 -2.35 -2.35 -5.63
N LEU A 24 -2.22 -3.64 -5.32
CA LEU A 24 -3.35 -4.57 -5.37
C LEU A 24 -4.48 -4.16 -4.43
N PHE A 25 -4.16 -3.75 -3.21
CA PHE A 25 -5.17 -3.37 -2.22
C PHE A 25 -5.90 -2.09 -2.61
N ALA A 26 -5.18 -1.11 -3.15
CA ALA A 26 -5.78 0.10 -3.70
C ALA A 26 -6.71 -0.22 -4.89
N MET A 27 -6.30 -1.11 -5.81
CA MET A 27 -7.16 -1.56 -6.91
C MET A 27 -8.41 -2.30 -6.43
N GLU A 28 -8.35 -2.96 -5.27
CA GLU A 28 -9.50 -3.61 -4.62
C GLU A 28 -10.36 -2.67 -3.77
N GLY A 29 -10.13 -1.35 -3.85
CA GLY A 29 -10.97 -0.31 -3.22
C GLY A 29 -10.57 0.05 -1.79
N ALA A 30 -9.38 -0.33 -1.33
CA ALA A 30 -8.86 0.07 -0.03
C ALA A 30 -8.18 1.45 -0.09
N SER A 31 -8.34 2.23 0.97
CA SER A 31 -7.41 3.33 1.28
C SER A 31 -6.13 2.74 1.88
N VAL A 32 -4.98 2.96 1.24
CA VAL A 32 -3.71 2.36 1.65
C VAL A 32 -2.80 3.39 2.31
N VAL A 33 -2.21 3.02 3.44
CA VAL A 33 -1.17 3.77 4.14
C VAL A 33 0.13 2.99 4.05
N ILE A 34 1.18 3.65 3.55
CA ILE A 34 2.52 3.09 3.44
C ILE A 34 3.33 3.48 4.68
N GLY A 35 3.85 2.48 5.39
CA GLY A 35 4.87 2.66 6.41
C GLY A 35 6.19 2.08 5.92
N ASP A 36 7.19 2.91 5.69
CA ASP A 36 8.52 2.47 5.27
C ASP A 36 9.60 3.43 5.78
N LEU A 37 10.85 2.95 5.82
CA LEU A 37 12.01 3.79 6.10
C LEU A 37 12.45 4.57 4.84
N LEU A 38 12.17 4.03 3.66
CA LEU A 38 12.46 4.65 2.37
C LEU A 38 11.38 5.67 2.02
N GLU A 39 11.45 6.84 2.64
CA GLU A 39 10.41 7.87 2.53
C GLU A 39 10.22 8.35 1.08
N GLU A 40 11.31 8.65 0.37
CA GLU A 40 11.24 9.16 -1.00
C GLU A 40 10.65 8.13 -1.96
N GLU A 41 11.04 6.86 -1.84
CA GLU A 41 10.48 5.77 -2.63
C GLU A 41 9.01 5.50 -2.29
N GLY A 42 8.64 5.62 -1.01
CA GLY A 42 7.25 5.43 -0.55
C GLY A 42 6.29 6.55 -0.95
N ARG A 43 6.80 7.71 -1.39
CA ARG A 43 6.01 8.87 -1.85
C ARG A 43 5.69 8.86 -3.34
N GLN A 44 6.27 7.93 -4.12
CA GLN A 44 6.07 7.80 -5.58
C GLN A 44 4.77 7.06 -5.91
#